data_AF-A0AAE0D7E1-F1
#
_entry.id   AF-A0AAE0D7E1-F1
#
_cell.length_a   1.000
_cell.length_b   1.000
_cell.length_c   1.000
_cell.angle_alpha   90.00
_cell.angle_beta   90.00
_cell.angle_gamma   90.00
#
_symmetry.space_group_name_H-M   'P 1'
#
loop_
_entity.id
_entity.type
_entity.pdbx_description
1 polymer ?
#
loop_
_entity_poly.entity_id
_entity_poly.type
_entity_poly.pdbx_seq_one_letter_code
_entity_poly.pdbx_strand_id
1 'polypeptide(L)'
;MSSSSSAVYRSARPLLGPGRSVAMRPSVFPRASFPATARRIPTTPTTPTTTTRGYASVKPASADMRHMARAMAAQDKKVSAQFSAKNLEKQQQNLANLLLPGTFVHVPLSRTPKPYHTYLLNRFKQHAKDLMVFAGLKIQSMPKFWKRPRAQFQTSSVVPTAKALHTQLAEALAAGDKNTLRQMCVPQLFDTLSATISRRKPTQKLTWELLSYDGRPKLLSHRLAMMPPAGKGPLLQQAVVCIRSKQKLGRYDLKTGELVPGSTRVEKLTEYLVLSRNLDPQTYKPGQWIVWGNTKATTMKDWEAEERHVAAMEAAEFERRNGFKA
;
A
#
# COMPACT_ATOMS: atom_id res chain seq x y z
N MET A 1 20.90 3.42 31.65
CA MET A 1 19.52 3.81 31.35
C MET A 1 19.18 3.33 29.94
N SER A 2 18.08 2.61 29.73
CA SER A 2 17.68 2.12 28.39
C SER A 2 16.34 2.75 27.99
N SER A 3 16.26 3.33 26.79
CA SER A 3 15.06 3.99 26.27
C SER A 3 14.55 3.25 25.03
N SER A 4 13.45 2.52 25.18
CA SER A 4 12.87 1.72 24.10
C SER A 4 12.14 2.60 23.08
N SER A 5 12.65 2.66 21.85
CA SER A 5 12.09 3.45 20.76
C SER A 5 10.90 2.75 20.10
N SER A 6 9.70 2.90 20.70
CA SER A 6 8.47 2.39 20.12
C SER A 6 8.14 3.12 18.81
N ALA A 7 8.13 2.41 17.67
CA ALA A 7 7.74 2.97 16.37
C ALA A 7 6.24 3.33 16.35
N VAL A 8 5.94 4.63 16.35
CA VAL A 8 4.56 5.13 16.51
C VAL A 8 3.83 5.22 15.16
N TYR A 9 3.30 4.09 14.69
CA TYR A 9 2.31 4.05 13.60
C TYR A 9 0.99 4.71 14.06
N ARG A 10 0.87 6.03 13.85
CA ARG A 10 -0.36 6.79 14.13
C ARG A 10 -1.41 6.53 13.05
N SER A 11 -2.47 5.83 13.44
CA SER A 11 -3.71 5.72 12.67
C SER A 11 -4.20 7.07 12.16
N ALA A 12 -4.78 7.08 10.95
CA ALA A 12 -5.56 8.20 10.47
C ALA A 12 -6.69 8.51 11.47
N ARG A 13 -7.03 9.79 11.65
CA ARG A 13 -8.27 10.12 12.37
C ARG A 13 -9.45 9.59 11.54
N PRO A 14 -10.42 8.86 12.13
CA PRO A 14 -11.67 8.59 11.44
C PRO A 14 -12.31 9.95 11.11
N LEU A 15 -12.78 10.11 9.87
CA LEU A 15 -13.33 11.39 9.40
C LEU A 15 -14.54 11.85 10.23
N LEU A 16 -15.24 10.91 10.88
CA LEU A 16 -16.42 11.17 11.71
C LEU A 16 -16.38 10.34 12.99
N GLY A 17 -16.30 11.00 14.15
CA GLY A 17 -16.47 10.37 15.46
C GLY A 17 -16.10 11.30 16.62
N PRO A 18 -16.90 11.37 17.71
CA PRO A 18 -16.48 12.00 18.96
C PRO A 18 -15.40 11.17 19.64
N GLY A 19 -14.54 11.81 20.44
CA GLY A 19 -13.33 11.18 20.96
C GLY A 19 -13.53 10.35 22.23
N ARG A 20 -12.83 9.21 22.30
CA ARG A 20 -12.15 8.73 23.52
C ARG A 20 -10.93 7.89 23.12
N SER A 21 -9.81 8.06 23.80
CA SER A 21 -8.61 7.27 23.56
C SER A 21 -8.73 5.91 24.25
N VAL A 22 -8.69 4.82 23.49
CA VAL A 22 -8.50 3.47 24.02
C VAL A 22 -7.14 2.97 23.55
N ALA A 23 -6.19 2.84 24.46
CA ALA A 23 -4.89 2.26 24.16
C ALA A 23 -5.02 0.73 24.16
N MET A 24 -4.86 0.09 23.00
CA MET A 24 -4.69 -1.36 22.93
C MET A 24 -3.22 -1.72 23.15
N ARG A 25 -2.97 -2.70 24.02
CA ARG A 25 -1.64 -3.32 24.20
C ARG A 25 -1.22 -4.03 22.91
N PRO A 26 0.09 -4.08 22.58
CA PRO A 26 0.58 -4.97 21.54
C PRO A 26 0.41 -6.44 21.99
N SER A 27 -0.20 -7.26 21.15
CA SER A 27 -0.17 -8.71 21.29
C SER A 27 1.19 -9.26 20.84
N VAL A 28 1.80 -10.11 21.66
CA VAL A 28 3.08 -10.75 21.34
C VAL A 28 2.83 -11.90 20.36
N PHE A 29 3.57 -11.93 19.24
CA PHE A 29 3.53 -13.06 18.31
C PHE A 29 4.21 -14.30 18.93
N PRO A 30 3.59 -15.49 18.88
CA PRO A 30 4.26 -16.72 19.26
C PRO A 30 5.37 -17.07 18.26
N ARG A 31 6.52 -17.47 18.81
CA ARG A 31 7.73 -17.89 18.07
C ARG A 31 7.46 -19.23 17.39
N ALA A 32 7.52 -19.27 16.06
CA ALA A 32 7.37 -20.51 15.30
C ALA A 32 8.54 -21.48 15.57
N SER A 33 8.24 -22.65 16.15
CA SER A 33 9.20 -23.73 16.38
C SER A 33 9.18 -24.72 15.21
N PHE A 34 10.32 -24.98 14.59
CA PHE A 34 10.46 -26.05 13.60
C PHE A 34 10.43 -27.43 14.27
N PRO A 35 9.59 -28.38 13.82
CA PRO A 35 9.70 -29.77 14.24
C PRO A 35 10.88 -30.44 13.55
N ALA A 36 11.94 -30.73 14.31
CA ALA A 36 13.01 -31.63 13.87
C ALA A 36 12.61 -33.08 14.17
N THR A 37 12.45 -33.92 13.13
CA THR A 37 12.12 -35.34 13.27
C THR A 37 13.01 -36.22 12.41
N ALA A 38 14.20 -36.52 12.93
CA ALA A 38 14.99 -37.65 12.43
C ALA A 38 14.42 -38.98 12.95
N ARG A 39 14.23 -39.95 12.06
CA ARG A 39 14.12 -41.38 12.39
C ARG A 39 15.07 -42.11 11.43
N ARG A 40 16.28 -42.47 11.90
CA ARG A 40 16.62 -43.76 12.53
C ARG A 40 16.27 -44.97 11.66
N ILE A 41 17.34 -45.54 11.11
CA ILE A 41 17.43 -46.85 10.45
C ILE A 41 17.36 -47.97 11.51
N PRO A 42 16.69 -49.10 11.23
CA PRO A 42 16.96 -50.40 11.84
C PRO A 42 17.83 -51.29 10.92
N THR A 43 18.61 -52.21 11.49
CA THR A 43 19.75 -52.85 10.82
C THR A 43 19.67 -54.39 10.75
N THR A 44 19.92 -54.96 9.56
CA THR A 44 20.50 -56.32 9.30
C THR A 44 19.71 -57.56 9.81
N PRO A 45 20.08 -58.83 9.48
CA PRO A 45 21.15 -59.37 8.60
C PRO A 45 20.53 -60.08 7.33
N THR A 46 20.94 -61.20 6.68
CA THR A 46 21.98 -62.24 6.93
C THR A 46 22.47 -63.00 5.66
N THR A 47 23.54 -62.53 5.01
CA THR A 47 24.46 -63.37 4.17
C THR A 47 23.83 -64.08 2.91
N PRO A 48 24.46 -65.06 2.22
CA PRO A 48 25.13 -64.71 0.95
C PRO A 48 24.83 -65.62 -0.26
N THR A 49 24.94 -65.11 -1.49
CA THR A 49 25.19 -65.98 -2.66
C THR A 49 25.86 -65.26 -3.83
N THR A 50 26.84 -65.95 -4.43
CA THR A 50 27.48 -65.69 -5.72
C THR A 50 26.45 -65.69 -6.87
N THR A 51 26.70 -65.00 -8.00
CA THR A 51 26.93 -65.58 -9.36
C THR A 51 26.79 -64.56 -10.51
N THR A 52 27.77 -64.58 -11.44
CA THR A 52 27.78 -64.06 -12.84
C THR A 52 27.53 -62.59 -13.20
N ARG A 53 28.27 -62.16 -14.24
CA ARG A 53 27.95 -61.02 -15.11
C ARG A 53 26.59 -61.20 -15.79
N GLY A 54 25.84 -60.10 -15.96
CA GLY A 54 24.73 -60.03 -16.92
C GLY A 54 24.46 -58.59 -17.35
N TYR A 55 24.66 -58.26 -18.63
CA TYR A 55 24.22 -56.99 -19.20
C TYR A 55 22.71 -57.03 -19.44
N ALA A 56 21.93 -56.71 -18.41
CA ALA A 56 20.48 -56.55 -18.54
C ALA A 56 20.14 -55.12 -18.99
N SER A 57 19.46 -55.00 -20.13
CA SER A 57 19.01 -53.71 -20.66
C SER A 57 17.97 -53.07 -19.74
N VAL A 58 18.23 -51.84 -19.29
CA VAL A 58 17.23 -51.03 -18.58
C VAL A 58 16.07 -50.78 -19.54
N LYS A 59 14.95 -51.46 -19.34
CA LYS A 59 13.73 -51.26 -20.13
C LYS A 59 13.37 -49.77 -20.07
N PRO A 60 13.27 -49.07 -21.21
CA PRO A 60 13.02 -47.64 -21.20
C PRO A 60 11.63 -47.39 -20.59
N ALA A 61 11.57 -46.59 -19.52
CA ALA A 61 10.33 -46.29 -18.81
C ALA A 61 9.20 -45.93 -19.80
N SER A 62 8.01 -46.51 -19.61
CA SER A 62 6.90 -46.40 -20.56
C SER A 62 6.59 -44.95 -20.89
N ALA A 63 6.04 -44.71 -22.09
CA ALA A 63 5.64 -43.37 -22.52
C ALA A 63 4.74 -42.72 -21.45
N ASP A 64 3.80 -43.48 -20.91
CA ASP A 64 2.83 -43.04 -19.89
C ASP A 64 3.50 -42.50 -18.64
N MET A 65 4.53 -43.18 -18.09
CA MET A 65 5.26 -42.65 -16.93
C MET A 65 5.99 -41.34 -17.24
N ARG A 66 6.49 -41.16 -18.47
CA ARG A 66 7.11 -39.88 -18.90
C ARG A 66 6.07 -38.78 -19.12
N HIS A 67 4.88 -39.12 -19.61
CA HIS A 67 3.76 -38.20 -19.73
C HIS A 67 3.22 -37.79 -18.34
N MET A 68 3.09 -38.74 -17.40
CA MET A 68 2.66 -38.49 -16.03
C MET A 68 3.68 -37.64 -15.25
N ALA A 69 4.97 -37.94 -15.36
CA ALA A 69 6.03 -37.11 -14.77
C ALA A 69 6.07 -35.69 -15.36
N ARG A 70 5.84 -35.54 -16.68
CA ARG A 70 5.70 -34.21 -17.32
C ARG A 70 4.45 -33.47 -16.86
N ALA A 71 3.34 -34.17 -16.65
CA ALA A 71 2.09 -33.60 -16.14
C ALA A 71 2.24 -33.11 -14.70
N MET A 72 2.84 -33.92 -13.82
CA MET A 72 3.15 -33.53 -12.43
C MET A 72 4.12 -32.34 -12.39
N ALA A 73 5.24 -32.39 -13.12
CA ALA A 73 6.17 -31.26 -13.19
C ALA A 73 5.53 -29.97 -13.78
N ALA A 74 4.49 -30.10 -14.62
CA ALA A 74 3.71 -28.96 -15.10
C ALA A 74 2.67 -28.48 -14.08
N GLN A 75 2.12 -29.35 -13.24
CA GLN A 75 1.30 -28.98 -12.09
C GLN A 75 2.14 -28.29 -11.01
N ASP A 76 3.30 -28.82 -10.63
CA ASP A 76 4.20 -28.21 -9.64
C ASP A 76 4.67 -26.83 -10.07
N LYS A 77 4.98 -26.64 -11.36
CA LYS A 77 5.28 -25.31 -11.94
C LYS A 77 4.09 -24.35 -11.87
N LYS A 78 2.85 -24.83 -12.07
CA LYS A 78 1.64 -24.02 -11.91
C LYS A 78 1.37 -23.67 -10.44
N VAL A 79 1.49 -24.63 -9.52
CA VAL A 79 1.26 -24.45 -8.08
C VAL A 79 2.31 -23.51 -7.47
N SER A 80 3.59 -23.72 -7.76
CA SER A 80 4.67 -22.83 -7.29
C SER A 80 4.57 -21.42 -7.89
N ALA A 81 4.20 -21.28 -9.17
CA ALA A 81 3.92 -19.98 -9.77
C ALA A 81 2.70 -19.29 -9.12
N GLN A 82 1.62 -20.01 -8.84
CA GLN A 82 0.43 -19.46 -8.15
C GLN A 82 0.73 -19.09 -6.70
N PHE A 83 1.53 -19.86 -5.98
CA PHE A 83 1.95 -19.54 -4.61
C PHE A 83 2.86 -18.30 -4.60
N SER A 84 3.81 -18.21 -5.53
CA SER A 84 4.65 -17.02 -5.75
C SER A 84 3.80 -15.79 -6.11
N ALA A 85 2.81 -15.94 -6.99
CA ALA A 85 1.89 -14.87 -7.37
C ALA A 85 1.04 -14.38 -6.20
N LYS A 86 0.43 -15.27 -5.41
CA LYS A 86 -0.36 -14.89 -4.21
C LYS A 86 0.49 -14.22 -3.12
N ASN A 87 1.72 -14.68 -2.91
CA ASN A 87 2.64 -14.03 -1.98
C ASN A 87 3.07 -12.64 -2.49
N LEU A 88 3.34 -12.51 -3.79
CA LEU A 88 3.65 -11.22 -4.41
C LEU A 88 2.44 -10.28 -4.33
N GLU A 89 1.22 -10.74 -4.61
CA GLU A 89 -0.01 -9.96 -4.49
C GLU A 89 -0.23 -9.48 -3.04
N LYS A 90 -0.07 -10.37 -2.06
CA LYS A 90 -0.16 -10.00 -0.63
C LYS A 90 0.92 -8.98 -0.24
N GLN A 91 2.13 -9.12 -0.77
CA GLN A 91 3.20 -8.14 -0.58
C GLN A 91 2.88 -6.79 -1.26
N GLN A 92 2.28 -6.80 -2.46
CA GLN A 92 1.80 -5.58 -3.14
C GLN A 92 0.70 -4.90 -2.33
N GLN A 93 -0.30 -5.63 -1.82
CA GLN A 93 -1.36 -5.10 -0.97
C GLN A 93 -0.78 -4.50 0.33
N ASN A 94 0.13 -5.21 1.00
CA ASN A 94 0.81 -4.72 2.20
C ASN A 94 1.59 -3.41 1.96
N LEU A 95 2.24 -3.27 0.81
CA LEU A 95 3.04 -2.08 0.48
C LEU A 95 2.19 -0.95 -0.12
N ALA A 96 1.09 -1.26 -0.81
CA ALA A 96 0.07 -0.29 -1.23
C ALA A 96 -0.71 0.30 -0.04
N ASN A 97 -0.78 -0.42 1.08
CA ASN A 97 -1.27 0.09 2.37
C ASN A 97 -0.30 1.07 3.06
N LEU A 98 0.98 1.14 2.65
CA LEU A 98 1.91 2.14 3.17
C LEU A 98 1.83 3.46 2.39
N LEU A 99 2.06 4.58 3.07
CA LEU A 99 2.39 5.85 2.41
C LEU A 99 3.81 5.75 1.87
N LEU A 100 4.04 6.09 0.60
CA LEU A 100 5.36 5.96 0.00
C LEU A 100 6.39 6.87 0.71
N PRO A 101 7.60 6.37 1.03
CA PRO A 101 8.62 7.16 1.72
C PRO A 101 9.07 8.35 0.87
N GLY A 102 9.32 9.49 1.52
CA GLY A 102 9.58 10.78 0.91
C GLY A 102 8.31 11.59 0.58
N THR A 103 7.14 11.26 1.15
CA THR A 103 5.89 12.00 0.87
C THR A 103 5.85 13.36 1.58
N PHE A 104 6.42 14.37 0.92
CA PHE A 104 6.47 15.75 1.42
C PHE A 104 5.15 16.50 1.17
N VAL A 105 4.28 16.56 2.18
CA VAL A 105 2.96 17.19 2.14
C VAL A 105 3.05 18.63 2.64
N HIS A 106 3.21 19.59 1.73
CA HIS A 106 3.55 20.94 2.15
C HIS A 106 2.33 21.78 2.63
N VAL A 107 2.50 22.52 3.72
CA VAL A 107 1.57 23.59 4.13
C VAL A 107 1.58 24.79 3.14
N PRO A 108 0.57 25.68 3.18
CA PRO A 108 0.65 27.00 2.54
C PRO A 108 1.80 27.84 3.11
N LEU A 109 2.37 28.75 2.30
CA LEU A 109 3.53 29.57 2.69
C LEU A 109 3.30 30.39 3.98
N SER A 110 2.08 30.92 4.16
CA SER A 110 1.67 31.66 5.37
C SER A 110 1.60 30.82 6.65
N ARG A 111 1.80 29.50 6.57
CA ARG A 111 1.83 28.58 7.72
C ARG A 111 3.11 27.72 7.77
N THR A 112 4.11 28.02 6.93
CA THR A 112 5.38 27.28 6.90
C THR A 112 6.09 27.35 8.25
N PRO A 113 6.63 26.24 8.78
CA PRO A 113 7.40 26.25 10.03
C PRO A 113 8.70 27.05 9.87
N LYS A 114 9.16 27.68 10.96
CA LYS A 114 10.52 28.22 11.07
C LYS A 114 11.51 27.09 11.43
N PRO A 115 12.75 27.09 10.91
CA PRO A 115 13.28 28.01 9.90
C PRO A 115 12.76 27.70 8.49
N TYR A 116 12.34 28.74 7.77
CA TYR A 116 11.68 28.59 6.46
C TYR A 116 12.58 27.97 5.38
N HIS A 117 13.88 28.28 5.41
CA HIS A 117 14.81 27.90 4.34
C HIS A 117 15.07 26.39 4.30
N THR A 118 15.24 25.70 5.44
CA THR A 118 15.47 24.24 5.46
C THR A 118 14.25 23.48 4.97
N TYR A 119 13.05 23.95 5.34
CA TYR A 119 11.79 23.38 4.88
C TYR A 119 11.58 23.56 3.37
N LEU A 120 11.84 24.76 2.83
CA LEU A 120 11.72 25.02 1.39
C LEU A 120 12.80 24.28 0.58
N LEU A 121 14.03 24.18 1.10
CA LEU A 121 15.12 23.41 0.50
C LEU A 121 14.78 21.91 0.46
N ASN A 122 14.30 21.32 1.56
CA ASN A 122 13.92 19.90 1.56
C ASN A 122 12.69 19.62 0.68
N ARG A 123 11.71 20.53 0.63
CA ARG A 123 10.60 20.46 -0.33
C ARG A 123 11.10 20.45 -1.78
N PHE A 124 12.06 21.31 -2.11
CA PHE A 124 12.65 21.38 -3.47
C PHE A 124 13.50 20.14 -3.80
N LYS A 125 14.42 19.76 -2.90
CA LYS A 125 15.22 18.52 -2.93
C LYS A 125 14.35 17.29 -3.20
N GLN A 126 13.23 17.16 -2.50
CA GLN A 126 12.33 16.02 -2.71
C GLN A 126 11.56 16.13 -4.03
N HIS A 127 11.07 17.32 -4.42
CA HIS A 127 10.42 17.49 -5.72
C HIS A 127 11.37 17.20 -6.90
N ALA A 128 12.66 17.53 -6.77
CA ALA A 128 13.69 17.20 -7.74
C ALA A 128 13.94 15.68 -7.82
N LYS A 129 14.08 14.98 -6.66
CA LYS A 129 14.13 13.51 -6.62
C LYS A 129 12.93 12.89 -7.34
N ASP A 130 11.73 13.40 -7.11
CA ASP A 130 10.48 12.87 -7.69
C ASP A 130 10.43 13.08 -9.21
N LEU A 131 10.83 14.27 -9.67
CA LEU A 131 10.96 14.58 -11.08
C LEU A 131 12.00 13.67 -11.77
N MET A 132 13.14 13.39 -11.11
CA MET A 132 14.16 12.46 -11.61
C MET A 132 13.61 11.03 -11.74
N VAL A 133 12.83 10.53 -10.76
CA VAL A 133 12.18 9.21 -10.85
C VAL A 133 11.19 9.15 -12.01
N PHE A 134 10.35 10.17 -12.20
CA PHE A 134 9.42 10.23 -13.33
C PHE A 134 10.13 10.40 -14.69
N ALA A 135 11.26 11.10 -14.74
CA ALA A 135 12.08 11.24 -15.95
C ALA A 135 12.78 9.93 -16.31
N GLY A 136 13.42 9.27 -15.34
CA GLY A 136 14.04 7.96 -15.51
C GLY A 136 13.06 6.90 -16.01
N LEU A 137 11.86 6.82 -15.42
CA LEU A 137 10.85 5.88 -15.89
C LEU A 137 10.30 6.23 -17.29
N LYS A 138 10.19 7.52 -17.65
CA LYS A 138 9.86 7.90 -19.03
C LYS A 138 10.90 7.35 -20.00
N ILE A 139 12.18 7.60 -19.74
CA ILE A 139 13.31 7.13 -20.57
C ILE A 139 13.30 5.60 -20.65
N GLN A 140 13.15 4.90 -19.53
CA GLN A 140 13.05 3.43 -19.48
C GLN A 140 11.83 2.89 -20.26
N SER A 141 10.74 3.66 -20.35
CA SER A 141 9.54 3.30 -21.11
C SER A 141 9.59 3.63 -22.61
N MET A 142 10.68 4.23 -23.10
CA MET A 142 10.87 4.53 -24.54
C MET A 142 11.34 3.27 -25.29
N PRO A 143 10.62 2.80 -26.34
CA PRO A 143 11.04 1.62 -27.10
C PRO A 143 12.23 1.88 -28.05
N LYS A 144 12.52 3.15 -28.32
CA LYS A 144 13.75 3.70 -28.92
C LYS A 144 13.88 5.14 -28.39
N PHE A 145 15.09 5.64 -28.17
CA PHE A 145 15.35 6.97 -27.59
C PHE A 145 14.55 8.12 -28.28
N TRP A 146 14.39 8.05 -29.60
CA TRP A 146 13.65 9.02 -30.41
C TRP A 146 12.12 8.83 -30.46
N LYS A 147 11.56 7.83 -29.77
CA LYS A 147 10.10 7.56 -29.74
C LYS A 147 9.49 8.04 -28.42
N ARG A 148 8.22 8.48 -28.48
CA ARG A 148 7.47 8.92 -27.29
C ARG A 148 7.46 7.83 -26.20
N PRO A 149 7.58 8.21 -24.91
CA PRO A 149 7.57 7.25 -23.80
C PRO A 149 6.21 6.55 -23.69
N ARG A 150 6.21 5.27 -23.34
CA ARG A 150 4.97 4.52 -23.04
C ARG A 150 4.32 4.98 -21.74
N ALA A 151 5.12 5.37 -20.74
CA ALA A 151 4.62 5.80 -19.44
C ALA A 151 3.95 7.18 -19.49
N GLN A 152 2.63 7.21 -19.27
CA GLN A 152 1.83 8.43 -19.20
C GLN A 152 1.20 8.59 -17.81
N PHE A 153 1.74 9.52 -17.02
CA PHE A 153 1.33 9.69 -15.62
C PHE A 153 0.05 10.52 -15.41
N GLN A 154 -0.50 11.14 -16.46
CA GLN A 154 -1.80 11.85 -16.44
C GLN A 154 -1.95 12.88 -15.30
N THR A 155 -0.91 13.65 -15.01
CA THR A 155 -0.85 14.59 -13.85
C THR A 155 -2.01 15.59 -13.79
N SER A 156 -2.57 15.98 -14.94
CA SER A 156 -3.71 16.90 -15.04
C SER A 156 -5.04 16.30 -14.58
N SER A 157 -5.27 15.00 -14.72
CA SER A 157 -6.53 14.35 -14.30
C SER A 157 -6.55 14.01 -12.81
N VAL A 158 -5.39 13.90 -12.15
CA VAL A 158 -5.26 13.52 -10.73
C VAL A 158 -6.11 14.40 -9.81
N VAL A 159 -6.14 15.72 -10.03
CA VAL A 159 -6.91 16.65 -9.18
C VAL A 159 -8.43 16.55 -9.41
N PRO A 160 -8.94 16.56 -10.67
CA PRO A 160 -10.33 16.18 -10.95
C PRO A 160 -10.74 14.83 -10.35
N THR A 161 -9.94 13.77 -10.54
CA THR A 161 -10.23 12.44 -9.99
C THR A 161 -10.24 12.44 -8.46
N ALA A 162 -9.30 13.16 -7.81
CA ALA A 162 -9.31 13.30 -6.35
C ALA A 162 -10.59 13.97 -5.81
N LYS A 163 -11.15 14.97 -6.53
CA LYS A 163 -12.44 15.57 -6.17
C LYS A 163 -13.60 14.58 -6.31
N ALA A 164 -13.65 13.83 -7.41
CA ALA A 164 -14.71 12.84 -7.64
C ALA A 164 -14.67 11.73 -6.57
N LEU A 165 -13.48 11.16 -6.32
CA LEU A 165 -13.28 10.15 -5.29
C LEU A 165 -13.56 10.68 -3.88
N HIS A 166 -13.24 11.94 -3.56
CA HIS A 166 -13.56 12.58 -2.27
C HIS A 166 -15.07 12.62 -2.01
N THR A 167 -15.83 13.15 -2.98
CA THR A 167 -17.30 13.22 -2.92
C THR A 167 -17.91 11.83 -2.82
N GLN A 168 -17.58 10.92 -3.75
CA GLN A 168 -18.12 9.56 -3.78
C GLN A 168 -17.78 8.75 -2.51
N LEU A 169 -16.57 8.90 -1.95
CA LEU A 169 -16.17 8.26 -0.70
C LEU A 169 -17.05 8.72 0.46
N ALA A 170 -17.30 10.03 0.57
CA ALA A 170 -18.09 10.60 1.66
C ALA A 170 -19.58 10.26 1.52
N GLU A 171 -20.12 10.24 0.30
CA GLU A 171 -21.49 9.80 -0.02
C GLU A 171 -21.70 8.32 0.28
N ALA A 172 -20.83 7.43 -0.23
CA ALA A 172 -20.89 6.00 0.06
C ALA A 172 -20.69 5.71 1.55
N LEU A 173 -19.81 6.47 2.23
CA LEU A 173 -19.67 6.41 3.68
C LEU A 173 -20.95 6.86 4.40
N ALA A 174 -21.61 7.95 3.98
CA ALA A 174 -22.86 8.41 4.58
C ALA A 174 -23.98 7.37 4.42
N ALA A 175 -24.22 6.93 3.18
CA ALA A 175 -25.18 5.88 2.84
C ALA A 175 -24.89 4.54 3.54
N GLY A 176 -23.62 4.25 3.84
CA GLY A 176 -23.19 2.98 4.46
C GLY A 176 -22.88 1.88 3.44
N ASP A 177 -22.69 2.21 2.16
CA ASP A 177 -22.42 1.25 1.10
C ASP A 177 -20.99 0.68 1.20
N LYS A 178 -20.90 -0.51 1.80
CA LYS A 178 -19.67 -1.27 1.93
C LYS A 178 -19.15 -1.83 0.60
N ASN A 179 -19.98 -1.97 -0.43
CA ASN A 179 -19.55 -2.52 -1.72
C ASN A 179 -18.80 -1.47 -2.55
N THR A 180 -19.37 -0.26 -2.69
CA THR A 180 -18.69 0.88 -3.33
C THR A 180 -17.40 1.24 -2.58
N LEU A 181 -17.43 1.31 -1.24
CA LEU A 181 -16.22 1.57 -0.44
C LEU A 181 -15.12 0.52 -0.64
N ARG A 182 -15.46 -0.77 -0.82
CA ARG A 182 -14.48 -1.84 -1.06
C ARG A 182 -13.78 -1.69 -2.42
N GLN A 183 -14.48 -1.20 -3.44
CA GLN A 183 -13.90 -0.98 -4.78
C GLN A 183 -13.05 0.30 -4.82
N MET A 184 -13.45 1.33 -4.07
CA MET A 184 -12.83 2.66 -4.08
C MET A 184 -11.63 2.83 -3.14
N CYS A 185 -11.46 1.98 -2.13
CA CYS A 185 -10.45 2.15 -1.08
C CYS A 185 -9.34 1.10 -1.14
N VAL A 186 -8.16 1.42 -0.60
CA VAL A 186 -7.21 0.38 -0.17
C VAL A 186 -7.82 -0.47 0.97
N PRO A 187 -7.49 -1.77 1.10
CA PRO A 187 -8.14 -2.66 2.06
C PRO A 187 -8.14 -2.13 3.51
N GLN A 188 -7.01 -1.60 3.98
CA GLN A 188 -6.90 -1.07 5.36
C GLN A 188 -7.85 0.11 5.64
N LEU A 189 -8.12 0.95 4.64
CA LEU A 189 -9.09 2.03 4.74
C LEU A 189 -10.52 1.47 4.71
N PHE A 190 -10.80 0.52 3.81
CA PHE A 190 -12.10 -0.17 3.76
C PHE A 190 -12.45 -0.83 5.11
N ASP A 191 -11.52 -1.53 5.75
CA ASP A 191 -11.74 -2.16 7.05
C ASP A 191 -12.07 -1.12 8.13
N THR A 192 -11.33 0.00 8.14
CA THR A 192 -11.54 1.12 9.07
C THR A 192 -12.92 1.77 8.87
N LEU A 193 -13.34 1.99 7.63
CA LEU A 193 -14.61 2.62 7.29
C LEU A 193 -15.80 1.66 7.47
N SER A 194 -15.68 0.40 7.08
CA SER A 194 -16.74 -0.61 7.22
C SER A 194 -16.99 -1.00 8.69
N ALA A 195 -15.95 -1.03 9.53
CA ALA A 195 -16.10 -1.11 10.98
C ALA A 195 -16.77 0.15 11.57
N THR A 196 -16.51 1.33 11.00
CA THR A 196 -17.17 2.59 11.41
C THR A 196 -18.63 2.66 11.00
N ILE A 197 -19.00 2.08 9.85
CA ILE A 197 -20.41 1.87 9.46
C ILE A 197 -21.10 0.89 10.43
N SER A 198 -20.44 -0.23 10.75
CA SER A 198 -21.01 -1.29 11.60
C SER A 198 -21.19 -0.88 13.07
N ARG A 199 -20.54 0.20 13.53
CA ARG A 199 -20.71 0.79 14.87
C ARG A 199 -21.80 1.88 14.95
N ARG A 200 -22.54 2.15 13.87
CA ARG A 200 -23.63 3.15 13.88
C ARG A 200 -24.82 2.64 14.67
N LYS A 201 -25.58 3.54 15.28
CA LYS A 201 -26.90 3.20 15.81
C LYS A 201 -27.80 2.77 14.64
N PRO A 202 -28.43 1.58 14.65
CA PRO A 202 -29.25 1.11 13.54
C PRO A 202 -30.52 1.94 13.34
N THR A 203 -30.91 2.78 14.31
CA THR A 203 -32.01 3.75 14.15
C THR A 203 -31.58 5.06 13.49
N GLN A 204 -30.29 5.33 13.24
CA GLN A 204 -29.83 6.65 12.76
C GLN A 204 -29.16 6.58 11.39
N LYS A 205 -29.76 7.26 10.40
CA LYS A 205 -29.17 7.50 9.09
C LYS A 205 -28.19 8.67 9.18
N LEU A 206 -26.96 8.48 8.73
CA LEU A 206 -25.97 9.53 8.58
C LEU A 206 -26.18 10.25 7.23
N THR A 207 -26.14 11.58 7.22
CA THR A 207 -26.08 12.38 5.99
C THR A 207 -24.78 13.17 5.91
N TRP A 208 -24.31 13.37 4.70
CA TRP A 208 -23.18 14.22 4.35
C TRP A 208 -23.55 15.05 3.12
N GLU A 209 -23.11 16.30 3.09
CA GLU A 209 -23.44 17.27 2.05
C GLU A 209 -22.25 18.22 1.85
N LEU A 210 -21.81 18.40 0.61
CA LEU A 210 -20.70 19.28 0.27
C LEU A 210 -21.21 20.69 -0.08
N LEU A 211 -21.09 21.63 0.86
CA LEU A 211 -21.57 23.00 0.67
C LEU A 211 -20.71 23.81 -0.31
N SER A 212 -19.39 23.65 -0.28
CA SER A 212 -18.46 24.36 -1.18
C SER A 212 -17.02 23.86 -1.07
N TYR A 213 -16.23 24.09 -2.13
CA TYR A 213 -14.76 24.01 -2.07
C TYR A 213 -14.16 25.38 -1.74
N ASP A 214 -13.20 25.45 -0.81
CA ASP A 214 -12.42 26.65 -0.54
C ASP A 214 -11.25 26.74 -1.52
N GLY A 215 -11.51 27.40 -2.65
CA GLY A 215 -10.57 27.54 -3.77
C GLY A 215 -10.36 26.24 -4.55
N ARG A 216 -9.38 26.25 -5.46
CA ARG A 216 -9.02 25.09 -6.28
C ARG A 216 -8.16 24.10 -5.46
N PRO A 217 -8.54 22.81 -5.34
CA PRO A 217 -7.69 21.77 -4.77
C PRO A 217 -6.34 21.67 -5.49
N LYS A 218 -5.29 21.21 -4.77
CA LYS A 218 -3.90 21.25 -5.26
C LYS A 218 -3.17 19.94 -5.05
N LEU A 219 -2.54 19.41 -6.09
CA LEU A 219 -1.55 18.34 -5.98
C LEU A 219 -0.33 18.88 -5.21
N LEU A 220 0.01 18.27 -4.07
CA LEU A 220 1.13 18.70 -3.20
C LEU A 220 2.36 17.79 -3.35
N SER A 221 2.14 16.50 -3.51
CA SER A 221 3.17 15.48 -3.71
C SER A 221 2.68 14.45 -4.71
N HIS A 222 3.59 13.91 -5.51
CA HIS A 222 3.31 12.89 -6.49
C HIS A 222 4.53 11.95 -6.52
N ARG A 223 4.33 10.70 -6.10
CA ARG A 223 5.38 9.70 -5.93
C ARG A 223 5.18 8.53 -6.88
N LEU A 224 6.29 7.87 -7.20
CA LEU A 224 6.33 6.59 -7.85
C LEU A 224 7.38 5.72 -7.13
N ALA A 225 7.08 4.46 -6.90
CA ALA A 225 8.02 3.47 -6.39
C ALA A 225 7.99 2.21 -7.26
N MET A 226 9.16 1.61 -7.48
CA MET A 226 9.27 0.27 -8.05
C MET A 226 9.18 -0.75 -6.91
N MET A 227 8.17 -1.60 -6.91
CA MET A 227 8.02 -2.57 -5.83
C MET A 227 8.99 -3.75 -6.01
N PRO A 228 9.61 -4.29 -4.95
CA PRO A 228 10.40 -5.52 -5.05
C PRO A 228 9.55 -6.70 -5.54
N PRO A 229 10.12 -7.66 -6.30
CA PRO A 229 11.51 -7.70 -6.78
C PRO A 229 11.75 -6.72 -7.94
N ALA A 230 12.93 -6.10 -7.95
CA ALA A 230 13.29 -5.05 -8.91
C ALA A 230 13.08 -5.48 -10.38
N GLY A 231 12.48 -4.61 -11.18
CA GLY A 231 12.18 -4.86 -12.60
C GLY A 231 11.07 -5.87 -12.90
N LYS A 232 10.45 -6.49 -11.88
CA LYS A 232 9.34 -7.45 -12.05
C LYS A 232 8.12 -7.19 -11.15
N GLY A 233 8.30 -6.57 -9.98
CA GLY A 233 7.19 -6.06 -9.18
C GLY A 233 6.49 -4.86 -9.87
N PRO A 234 5.23 -4.55 -9.49
CA PRO A 234 4.50 -3.45 -10.10
C PRO A 234 5.09 -2.09 -9.73
N LEU A 235 4.62 -1.08 -10.44
CA LEU A 235 4.98 0.31 -10.22
C LEU A 235 3.86 0.98 -9.40
N LEU A 236 4.10 1.28 -8.13
CA LEU A 236 3.12 1.91 -7.25
C LEU A 236 3.21 3.44 -7.40
N GLN A 237 2.12 4.07 -7.81
CA GLN A 237 2.01 5.53 -7.94
C GLN A 237 1.07 6.08 -6.86
N GLN A 238 1.52 7.07 -6.10
CA GLN A 238 0.70 7.76 -5.11
C GLN A 238 0.68 9.27 -5.35
N ALA A 239 -0.43 9.91 -5.05
CA ALA A 239 -0.62 11.35 -5.20
C ALA A 239 -1.32 11.94 -3.98
N VAL A 240 -0.82 13.05 -3.44
CA VAL A 240 -1.45 13.74 -2.32
C VAL A 240 -2.07 15.04 -2.81
N VAL A 241 -3.40 15.14 -2.72
CA VAL A 241 -4.18 16.32 -3.12
C VAL A 241 -4.74 17.01 -1.88
N CYS A 242 -4.39 18.29 -1.71
CA CYS A 242 -5.00 19.17 -0.73
C CYS A 242 -6.39 19.58 -1.19
N ILE A 243 -7.41 19.12 -0.47
CA ILE A 243 -8.80 19.51 -0.63
C ILE A 243 -9.18 20.39 0.56
N ARG A 244 -9.68 21.59 0.29
CA ARG A 244 -10.28 22.46 1.31
C ARG A 244 -11.74 22.61 0.99
N SER A 245 -12.61 22.42 1.98
CA SER A 245 -14.06 22.37 1.75
C SER A 245 -14.86 22.79 2.97
N LYS A 246 -16.10 23.23 2.73
CA LYS A 246 -17.14 23.36 3.74
C LYS A 246 -18.05 22.15 3.59
N GLN A 247 -18.16 21.33 4.63
CA GLN A 247 -18.97 20.10 4.64
C GLN A 247 -20.05 20.23 5.71
N LYS A 248 -21.24 19.71 5.42
CA LYS A 248 -22.38 19.62 6.34
C LYS A 248 -22.65 18.14 6.60
N LEU A 249 -22.90 17.84 7.86
CA LEU A 249 -23.10 16.50 8.40
C LEU A 249 -24.35 16.52 9.25
N GLY A 250 -25.20 15.50 9.16
CA GLY A 250 -26.41 15.39 9.96
C GLY A 250 -26.71 13.94 10.32
N ARG A 251 -27.62 13.72 11.29
CA ARG A 251 -28.19 12.40 11.57
C ARG A 251 -29.69 12.51 11.63
N TYR A 252 -30.37 11.62 10.94
CA TYR A 252 -31.83 11.52 10.94
C TYR A 252 -32.22 10.22 11.64
N ASP A 253 -33.29 10.23 12.45
CA ASP A 253 -33.82 8.97 12.97
C ASP A 253 -34.70 8.30 11.91
N LEU A 254 -34.52 6.99 11.74
CA LEU A 254 -35.21 6.18 10.75
C LEU A 254 -36.67 5.87 11.16
N LYS A 255 -37.04 6.09 12.43
CA LYS A 255 -38.44 5.90 12.89
C LYS A 255 -39.32 7.11 12.63
N THR A 256 -38.84 8.32 12.89
CA THR A 256 -39.63 9.56 12.69
C THR A 256 -39.32 10.27 11.37
N GLY A 257 -38.19 9.96 10.74
CA GLY A 257 -37.68 10.70 9.58
C GLY A 257 -37.08 12.06 9.92
N GLU A 258 -37.10 12.46 11.19
CA GLU A 258 -36.67 13.78 11.64
C GLU A 258 -35.16 13.88 11.84
N LEU A 259 -34.64 15.11 11.76
CA LEU A 259 -33.27 15.43 12.11
C LEU A 259 -33.08 15.30 13.64
N VAL A 260 -32.15 14.43 14.05
CA VAL A 260 -31.77 14.26 15.46
C VAL A 260 -31.29 15.60 16.03
N PRO A 261 -31.87 16.13 17.12
CA PRO A 261 -31.49 17.43 17.69
C PRO A 261 -29.98 17.55 17.98
N GLY A 262 -29.41 18.71 17.65
CA GLY A 262 -27.97 18.97 17.79
C GLY A 262 -27.05 18.09 16.92
N SER A 263 -27.58 17.29 15.98
CA SER A 263 -26.75 16.43 15.14
C SER A 263 -26.12 17.13 13.93
N THR A 264 -26.72 18.22 13.46
CA THR A 264 -26.21 18.99 12.32
C THR A 264 -24.94 19.74 12.68
N ARG A 265 -23.88 19.51 11.91
CA ARG A 265 -22.57 20.14 12.07
C ARG A 265 -22.06 20.61 10.71
N VAL A 266 -21.64 21.86 10.63
CA VAL A 266 -21.02 22.45 9.43
C VAL A 266 -19.56 22.77 9.74
N GLU A 267 -18.64 22.17 8.98
CA GLU A 267 -17.20 22.25 9.24
C GLU A 267 -16.44 22.82 8.04
N LYS A 268 -15.41 23.64 8.32
CA LYS A 268 -14.39 24.02 7.34
C LYS A 268 -13.20 23.08 7.48
N LEU A 269 -13.01 22.16 6.55
CA LEU A 269 -11.99 21.12 6.60
C LEU A 269 -10.86 21.39 5.59
N THR A 270 -9.66 20.95 5.94
CA THR A 270 -8.50 20.87 5.04
C THR A 270 -7.96 19.44 5.14
N GLU A 271 -8.12 18.70 4.05
CA GLU A 271 -7.81 17.28 3.95
C GLU A 271 -6.66 17.09 2.96
N TYR A 272 -5.70 16.24 3.32
CA TYR A 272 -4.62 15.82 2.44
C TYR A 272 -4.94 14.42 1.95
N LEU A 273 -5.81 14.34 0.94
CA LEU A 273 -6.30 13.09 0.39
C LEU A 273 -5.17 12.41 -0.40
N VAL A 274 -4.82 11.19 0.00
CA VAL A 274 -3.86 10.34 -0.68
C VAL A 274 -4.61 9.41 -1.61
N LEU A 275 -4.29 9.48 -2.90
CA LEU A 275 -4.69 8.50 -3.89
C LEU A 275 -3.54 7.53 -4.16
N SER A 276 -3.88 6.30 -4.54
CA SER A 276 -2.95 5.24 -4.92
C SER A 276 -3.43 4.56 -6.20
N ARG A 277 -2.51 4.14 -7.07
CA ARG A 277 -2.77 3.21 -8.17
C ARG A 277 -1.53 2.42 -8.56
N ASN A 278 -1.74 1.23 -9.09
CA ASN A 278 -0.69 0.44 -9.73
C ASN A 278 -0.55 0.83 -11.21
N LEU A 279 0.68 0.80 -11.73
CA LEU A 279 1.00 0.77 -13.15
C LEU A 279 1.57 -0.61 -13.48
N ASP A 280 1.19 -1.13 -14.63
CA ASP A 280 1.77 -2.34 -15.23
C ASP A 280 3.27 -2.12 -15.53
N PRO A 281 4.20 -2.94 -15.01
CA PRO A 281 5.64 -2.74 -15.19
C PRO A 281 6.15 -3.04 -16.61
N GLN A 282 5.37 -3.72 -17.46
CA GLN A 282 5.72 -4.04 -18.85
C GLN A 282 5.08 -3.07 -19.85
N THR A 283 3.78 -2.78 -19.69
CA THR A 283 3.05 -1.90 -20.61
C THR A 283 3.03 -0.43 -20.19
N TYR A 284 3.38 -0.13 -18.94
CA TYR A 284 3.30 1.19 -18.30
C TYR A 284 1.88 1.80 -18.28
N LYS A 285 0.85 0.98 -18.53
CA LYS A 285 -0.55 1.40 -18.42
C LYS A 285 -0.93 1.62 -16.96
N PRO A 286 -1.56 2.76 -16.60
CA PRO A 286 -2.08 2.97 -15.26
C PRO A 286 -3.39 2.22 -15.04
N GLY A 287 -3.55 1.64 -13.83
CA GLY A 287 -4.83 1.22 -13.31
C GLY A 287 -5.70 2.40 -12.83
N GLN A 288 -6.85 2.07 -12.24
CA GLN A 288 -7.73 3.06 -11.63
C GLN A 288 -7.12 3.66 -10.35
N TRP A 289 -7.45 4.92 -10.08
CA TRP A 289 -7.12 5.56 -8.81
C TRP A 289 -8.08 5.09 -7.71
N ILE A 290 -7.52 4.63 -6.59
CA ILE A 290 -8.25 4.31 -5.35
C ILE A 290 -7.78 5.23 -4.23
N VAL A 291 -8.64 5.43 -3.24
CA VAL A 291 -8.33 6.23 -2.04
C VAL A 291 -7.48 5.39 -1.08
N TRP A 292 -6.29 5.91 -0.75
CA TRP A 292 -5.45 5.36 0.32
C TRP A 292 -5.92 5.82 1.70
N GLY A 293 -6.30 7.10 1.81
CA GLY A 293 -6.79 7.72 3.03
C GLY A 293 -6.35 9.17 3.14
N ASN A 294 -6.47 9.76 4.34
CA ASN A 294 -6.01 11.12 4.60
C ASN A 294 -4.70 11.11 5.39
N THR A 295 -3.73 11.91 4.93
CA THR A 295 -2.47 12.16 5.63
C THR A 295 -2.46 13.54 6.31
N LYS A 296 -1.32 13.96 6.86
CA LYS A 296 -1.09 15.28 7.47
C LYS A 296 -0.05 16.06 6.66
N ALA A 297 0.06 17.35 6.91
CA ALA A 297 1.20 18.12 6.43
C ALA A 297 2.49 17.67 7.13
N THR A 298 3.59 17.58 6.38
CA THR A 298 4.91 17.17 6.87
C THR A 298 5.49 18.25 7.78
N THR A 299 5.93 17.87 8.98
CA THR A 299 6.77 18.75 9.83
C THR A 299 8.25 18.45 9.61
N MET A 300 9.13 19.41 9.90
CA MET A 300 10.58 19.19 9.81
C MET A 300 11.06 18.04 10.71
N LYS A 301 10.48 17.89 11.91
CA LYS A 301 10.82 16.81 12.84
C LYS A 301 10.44 15.43 12.29
N ASP A 302 9.27 15.32 11.65
CA ASP A 302 8.84 14.07 11.02
C ASP A 302 9.72 13.75 9.80
N TRP A 303 10.06 14.77 8.99
CA TRP A 303 10.92 14.65 7.81
C TRP A 303 12.34 14.21 8.16
N GLU A 304 12.95 14.80 9.17
CA GLU A 304 14.29 14.42 9.62
C GLU A 304 14.33 13.01 10.22
N ALA A 305 13.26 12.59 10.91
CA ALA A 305 13.13 11.21 11.38
C ALA A 305 12.99 10.22 10.21
N GLU A 306 12.26 10.60 9.16
CA GLU A 306 12.11 9.82 7.93
C GLU A 306 13.44 9.71 7.16
N GLU A 307 14.15 10.81 6.89
CA GLU A 307 15.45 10.75 6.19
C GLU A 307 16.50 9.96 6.99
N ARG A 308 16.52 10.04 8.33
CA ARG A 308 17.39 9.18 9.17
C ARG A 308 17.00 7.71 9.09
N HIS A 309 15.71 7.38 9.07
CA HIS A 309 15.25 5.99 8.95
C HIS A 309 15.55 5.39 7.58
N VAL A 310 15.38 6.16 6.51
CA VAL A 310 15.76 5.75 5.14
C VAL A 310 17.26 5.51 5.05
N ALA A 311 18.10 6.45 5.52
CA ALA A 311 19.55 6.29 5.51
C ALA A 311 20.03 5.06 6.31
N ALA A 312 19.39 4.76 7.44
CA ALA A 312 19.69 3.55 8.22
C ALA A 312 19.32 2.25 7.49
N MET A 313 18.20 2.24 6.74
CA MET A 313 17.84 1.08 5.89
C MET A 313 18.78 0.93 4.69
N GLU A 314 19.19 2.04 4.07
CA GLU A 314 20.15 2.04 2.95
C GLU A 314 21.53 1.54 3.40
N ALA A 315 22.02 1.95 4.58
CA ALA A 315 23.25 1.44 5.18
C ALA A 315 23.17 -0.07 5.49
N ALA A 316 22.10 -0.53 6.15
CA ALA A 316 21.91 -1.94 6.46
C ALA A 316 21.73 -2.82 5.20
N GLU A 317 21.17 -2.29 4.11
CA GLU A 317 21.16 -2.99 2.83
C GLU A 317 22.55 -3.01 2.16
N PHE A 318 23.32 -1.92 2.23
CA PHE A 318 24.69 -1.87 1.71
C PHE A 318 25.60 -2.88 2.43
N GLU A 319 25.56 -2.92 3.76
CA GLU A 319 26.24 -3.92 4.59
C GLU A 319 25.83 -5.35 4.18
N ARG A 320 24.52 -5.64 4.09
CA ARG A 320 24.01 -6.95 3.67
C ARG A 320 24.46 -7.36 2.25
N ARG A 321 24.65 -6.42 1.34
CA ARG A 321 25.14 -6.68 -0.03
C ARG A 321 26.66 -6.91 -0.09
N ASN A 322 27.42 -6.31 0.82
CA ASN A 322 28.88 -6.41 0.85
C ASN A 322 29.37 -7.59 1.72
N GLY A 323 28.71 -7.85 2.85
CA GLY A 323 28.99 -9.00 3.73
C GLY A 323 28.65 -10.36 3.12
N PHE A 324 28.06 -10.38 1.91
CA PHE A 324 27.86 -11.58 1.09
C PHE A 324 29.02 -11.84 0.10
N LYS A 325 30.15 -11.13 0.24
CA LYS A 325 31.36 -11.26 -0.57
C LYS A 325 32.62 -11.61 0.25
N ALA A 326 32.43 -12.10 1.48
CA ALA A 326 33.48 -12.62 2.36
C ALA A 326 33.23 -14.12 2.59
#